data_AF-H2ZPF7-F1
#
_entry.id   AF-H2ZPF7-F1
#
_cell.length_a   1.000
_cell.length_b   1.000
_cell.length_c   1.000
_cell.angle_alpha   90.00
_cell.angle_beta   90.00
_cell.angle_gamma   90.00
#
_symmetry.space_group_name_H-M   'P 1'
#
loop_
_entity.id
_entity.type
_entity.pdbx_description
1 polymer ?
#
loop_
_entity_poly.entity_id
_entity_poly.type
_entity_poly.pdbx_seq_one_letter_code
_entity_poly.pdbx_strand_id
1 'polypeptide(L)'
;MVAERFLKLAEHAHNGKHLNASRYVSWIDFLLQCGDAFRAFNVISDVCDSNNDPELWLKRLQIAHLVAVENDVDLELLFNKTLHFAKQMTRKQQCTFWSLWMHSCVAIDAESQAEDLITKKSVGCCSEALGILQHIYLSWVALKYDVNHAYQSFLRQVKPTRNPTAEQYKDVLKLLHSSPNIKQAVVEECYEFALQDHGSNNPDLWISYVQSLTEANKARKCGEIYWRAVKSLKPELTETFVAKYSLINCPIGS
;
A
#
# COMPACT_ATOMS: atom_id res chain seq x y z
N MET A 1 -35.11 15.40 -17.66
CA MET A 1 -35.77 14.55 -18.67
C MET A 1 -34.93 13.35 -19.12
N VAL A 2 -33.67 13.50 -19.57
CA VAL A 2 -32.83 12.34 -19.96
C VAL A 2 -32.43 11.48 -18.74
N ALA A 3 -32.04 12.11 -17.64
CA ALA A 3 -31.69 11.44 -16.38
C ALA A 3 -32.84 10.57 -15.81
N GLU A 4 -34.06 11.11 -15.73
CA GLU A 4 -35.23 10.36 -15.22
C GLU A 4 -35.61 9.18 -16.11
N ARG A 5 -35.49 9.32 -17.45
CA ARG A 5 -35.76 8.21 -18.37
C ARG A 5 -34.73 7.09 -18.21
N PHE A 6 -33.45 7.45 -18.01
CA PHE A 6 -32.40 6.48 -17.74
C PHE A 6 -32.64 5.74 -16.42
N LEU A 7 -32.98 6.46 -15.33
CA LEU A 7 -33.27 5.85 -14.03
C LEU A 7 -34.45 4.88 -14.08
N LYS A 8 -35.55 5.25 -14.75
CA LYS A 8 -36.71 4.36 -14.92
C LYS A 8 -36.35 3.10 -15.72
N LEU A 9 -35.53 3.23 -16.75
CA LEU A 9 -35.07 2.08 -17.54
C LEU A 9 -34.17 1.16 -16.71
N ALA A 10 -33.25 1.73 -15.93
CA ALA A 10 -32.35 0.98 -15.08
C ALA A 10 -33.10 0.24 -13.95
N GLU A 11 -34.08 0.89 -13.31
CA GLU A 11 -34.96 0.24 -12.33
C GLU A 11 -35.75 -0.91 -12.95
N HIS A 12 -36.32 -0.70 -14.13
CA HIS A 12 -37.05 -1.77 -14.82
C HIS A 12 -36.14 -2.96 -15.14
N ALA A 13 -34.91 -2.70 -15.60
CA ALA A 13 -33.93 -3.74 -15.89
C ALA A 13 -33.41 -4.45 -14.63
N HIS A 14 -33.31 -3.75 -13.49
CA HIS A 14 -32.98 -4.32 -12.19
C HIS A 14 -34.08 -5.25 -11.68
N ASN A 15 -35.34 -4.79 -11.71
CA ASN A 15 -36.49 -5.60 -11.31
C ASN A 15 -36.64 -6.86 -12.20
N GLY A 16 -36.25 -6.77 -13.48
CA GLY A 16 -36.19 -7.91 -14.40
C GLY A 16 -34.91 -8.76 -14.32
N LYS A 17 -33.94 -8.42 -13.45
CA LYS A 17 -32.62 -9.08 -13.32
C LYS A 17 -31.84 -9.19 -14.65
N HIS A 18 -31.94 -8.18 -15.52
CA HIS A 18 -31.31 -8.18 -16.84
C HIS A 18 -29.95 -7.44 -16.90
N LEU A 19 -29.49 -6.91 -15.77
CA LEU A 19 -28.24 -6.17 -15.67
C LEU A 19 -27.09 -7.12 -15.27
N ASN A 20 -25.95 -6.97 -15.94
CA ASN A 20 -24.69 -7.61 -15.54
C ASN A 20 -23.89 -6.66 -14.62
N ALA A 21 -22.78 -7.14 -14.06
CA ALA A 21 -21.97 -6.37 -13.10
C ALA A 21 -21.55 -5.00 -13.66
N SER A 22 -21.00 -4.95 -14.89
CA SER A 22 -20.58 -3.71 -15.54
C SER A 22 -21.71 -2.68 -15.70
N ARG A 23 -22.93 -3.14 -16.04
CA ARG A 23 -24.11 -2.25 -16.14
C ARG A 23 -24.57 -1.76 -14.77
N TYR A 24 -24.50 -2.60 -13.74
CA TYR A 24 -24.76 -2.16 -12.36
C TYR A 24 -23.77 -1.09 -11.92
N VAL A 25 -22.46 -1.30 -12.13
CA VAL A 25 -21.42 -0.32 -11.82
C VAL A 25 -21.71 1.01 -12.53
N SER A 26 -22.06 0.98 -13.81
CA SER A 26 -22.38 2.19 -14.58
C SER A 26 -23.61 2.94 -14.05
N TRP A 27 -24.66 2.21 -13.67
CA TRP A 27 -25.87 2.80 -13.09
C TRP A 27 -25.58 3.43 -11.73
N ILE A 28 -24.80 2.74 -10.91
CA ILE A 28 -24.35 3.23 -9.61
C ILE A 28 -23.52 4.49 -9.75
N ASP A 29 -22.56 4.52 -10.68
CA ASP A 29 -21.76 5.72 -10.97
C ASP A 29 -22.63 6.90 -11.36
N PHE A 30 -23.66 6.66 -12.16
CA PHE A 30 -24.64 7.68 -12.52
C PHE A 30 -25.43 8.18 -11.31
N LEU A 31 -25.87 7.30 -10.41
CA LEU A 31 -26.56 7.68 -9.16
C LEU A 31 -25.66 8.54 -8.26
N LEU A 32 -24.38 8.18 -8.12
CA LEU A 32 -23.40 8.96 -7.37
C LEU A 32 -23.16 10.34 -7.98
N GLN A 33 -23.08 10.44 -9.31
CA GLN A 33 -22.96 11.74 -10.01
C GLN A 33 -24.19 12.63 -9.80
N CYS A 34 -25.36 12.03 -9.61
CA CYS A 34 -26.59 12.75 -9.27
C CYS A 34 -26.68 13.10 -7.77
N GLY A 35 -25.70 12.72 -6.95
CA GLY A 35 -25.68 12.95 -5.50
C GLY A 35 -26.55 11.98 -4.71
N ASP A 36 -27.08 10.92 -5.32
CA ASP A 36 -28.00 9.96 -4.69
C ASP A 36 -27.24 8.72 -4.18
N ALA A 37 -26.34 8.94 -3.22
CA ALA A 37 -25.49 7.88 -2.66
C ALA A 37 -26.27 6.81 -1.89
N PHE A 38 -27.36 7.21 -1.22
CA PHE A 38 -28.20 6.28 -0.48
C PHE A 38 -28.93 5.30 -1.41
N ARG A 39 -29.52 5.79 -2.51
CA ARG A 39 -30.12 4.89 -3.49
C ARG A 39 -29.09 4.01 -4.18
N ALA A 40 -27.91 4.55 -4.48
CA ALA A 40 -26.80 3.76 -5.00
C ALA A 40 -26.44 2.61 -4.05
N PHE A 41 -26.40 2.87 -2.74
CA PHE A 41 -26.13 1.86 -1.71
C PHE A 41 -27.22 0.78 -1.62
N ASN A 42 -28.49 1.16 -1.71
CA ASN A 42 -29.60 0.20 -1.67
C ASN A 42 -29.60 -0.72 -2.89
N VAL A 43 -29.42 -0.15 -4.08
CA VAL A 43 -29.36 -0.90 -5.35
C VAL A 43 -28.20 -1.90 -5.33
N ILE A 44 -27.00 -1.46 -4.95
CA ILE A 44 -25.85 -2.37 -4.94
C ILE A 44 -25.99 -3.44 -3.85
N SER A 45 -26.57 -3.12 -2.71
CA SER A 45 -26.74 -4.07 -1.61
C SER A 45 -27.67 -5.22 -2.00
N ASP A 46 -28.79 -4.92 -2.67
CA ASP A 46 -29.74 -5.95 -3.15
C ASP A 46 -29.08 -6.94 -4.11
N VAL A 47 -28.21 -6.45 -4.99
CA VAL A 47 -27.55 -7.29 -6.00
C VAL A 47 -26.37 -8.06 -5.43
N CYS A 48 -25.55 -7.44 -4.58
CA CYS A 48 -24.35 -8.07 -4.02
C CYS A 48 -24.67 -9.35 -3.24
N ASP A 49 -25.74 -9.36 -2.44
CA ASP A 49 -26.05 -10.53 -1.61
C ASP A 49 -26.47 -11.76 -2.45
N SER A 50 -26.83 -11.57 -3.72
CA SER A 50 -27.15 -12.64 -4.68
C SER A 50 -26.09 -12.88 -5.76
N ASN A 51 -25.00 -12.09 -5.76
CA ASN A 51 -23.99 -12.10 -6.80
C ASN A 51 -22.57 -12.15 -6.22
N ASN A 52 -21.76 -13.10 -6.67
CA ASN A 52 -20.39 -13.31 -6.20
C ASN A 52 -19.34 -12.50 -6.99
N ASP A 53 -19.74 -11.47 -7.72
CA ASP A 53 -18.83 -10.63 -8.52
C ASP A 53 -17.97 -9.70 -7.63
N PRO A 54 -16.64 -9.82 -7.63
CA PRO A 54 -15.75 -9.01 -6.79
C PRO A 54 -15.85 -7.50 -7.04
N GLU A 55 -16.18 -7.08 -8.27
CA GLU A 55 -16.30 -5.67 -8.62
C GLU A 55 -17.51 -5.04 -7.92
N LEU A 56 -18.63 -5.77 -7.86
CA LEU A 56 -19.84 -5.34 -7.16
C LEU A 56 -19.61 -5.20 -5.66
N TRP A 57 -18.94 -6.19 -5.05
CA TRP A 57 -18.61 -6.14 -3.61
C TRP A 57 -17.67 -4.98 -3.27
N LEU A 58 -16.64 -4.74 -4.08
CA LEU A 58 -15.77 -3.58 -3.89
C LEU A 58 -16.56 -2.27 -4.05
N LYS A 59 -17.46 -2.20 -5.04
CA LYS A 59 -18.29 -1.01 -5.27
C LYS A 59 -19.24 -0.74 -4.11
N ARG A 60 -19.86 -1.78 -3.55
CA ARG A 60 -20.70 -1.68 -2.33
C ARG A 60 -19.90 -1.08 -1.18
N LEU A 61 -18.69 -1.57 -0.94
CA LEU A 61 -17.81 -1.08 0.11
C LEU A 61 -17.40 0.39 -0.08
N GLN A 62 -17.10 0.80 -1.32
CA GLN A 62 -16.79 2.20 -1.63
C GLN A 62 -17.96 3.14 -1.32
N ILE A 63 -19.18 2.74 -1.64
CA ILE A 63 -20.38 3.55 -1.39
C ILE A 63 -20.72 3.54 0.09
N ALA A 64 -20.56 2.39 0.76
CA ALA A 64 -20.78 2.27 2.19
C ALA A 64 -20.00 3.33 2.97
N HIS A 65 -18.75 3.61 2.61
CA HIS A 65 -17.95 4.67 3.24
C HIS A 65 -18.58 6.07 3.12
N LEU A 66 -19.33 6.33 2.05
CA LEU A 66 -19.98 7.62 1.83
C LEU A 66 -21.24 7.78 2.68
N VAL A 67 -21.90 6.67 3.02
CA VAL A 67 -23.22 6.67 3.67
C VAL A 67 -23.19 6.12 5.10
N ALA A 68 -22.06 5.57 5.56
CA ALA A 68 -21.97 4.78 6.80
C ALA A 68 -22.40 5.56 8.04
N VAL A 69 -21.99 6.82 8.17
CA VAL A 69 -22.28 7.64 9.36
C VAL A 69 -23.79 7.91 9.49
N GLU A 70 -24.46 8.19 8.38
CA GLU A 70 -25.88 8.55 8.38
C GLU A 70 -26.80 7.31 8.46
N ASN A 71 -26.30 6.14 8.08
CA ASN A 71 -27.12 4.94 7.87
C ASN A 71 -26.68 3.73 8.70
N ASP A 72 -25.85 3.94 9.73
CA ASP A 72 -25.37 2.91 10.68
C ASP A 72 -24.87 1.63 9.99
N VAL A 73 -24.07 1.81 8.94
CA VAL A 73 -23.55 0.67 8.16
C VAL A 73 -22.37 0.05 8.90
N ASP A 74 -22.48 -1.23 9.26
CA ASP A 74 -21.36 -2.02 9.80
C ASP A 74 -20.29 -2.27 8.72
N LEU A 75 -19.34 -1.34 8.65
CA LEU A 75 -18.24 -1.40 7.69
C LEU A 75 -17.33 -2.61 7.95
N GLU A 76 -17.09 -3.01 9.19
CA GLU A 76 -16.21 -4.14 9.49
C GLU A 76 -16.82 -5.45 8.99
N LEU A 77 -18.13 -5.66 9.19
CA LEU A 77 -18.82 -6.81 8.60
C LEU A 77 -18.72 -6.78 7.06
N LEU A 78 -18.89 -5.60 6.45
CA LEU A 78 -18.83 -5.47 5.00
C LEU A 78 -17.41 -5.71 4.44
N PHE A 79 -16.37 -5.25 5.13
CA PHE A 79 -14.99 -5.56 4.78
C PHE A 79 -14.72 -7.05 4.84
N ASN A 80 -15.14 -7.72 5.93
CA ASN A 80 -14.97 -9.17 6.07
C ASN A 80 -15.74 -9.96 4.99
N LYS A 81 -16.97 -9.53 4.64
CA LYS A 81 -17.70 -10.11 3.50
C LYS A 81 -16.95 -9.93 2.17
N THR A 82 -16.43 -8.73 1.93
CA THR A 82 -15.69 -8.40 0.70
C THR A 82 -14.35 -9.14 0.61
N LEU A 83 -13.72 -9.43 1.75
CA LEU A 83 -12.46 -10.18 1.83
C LEU A 83 -12.53 -11.57 1.17
N HIS A 84 -13.70 -12.23 1.20
CA HIS A 84 -13.90 -13.52 0.53
C HIS A 84 -13.63 -13.47 -0.97
N PHE A 85 -13.78 -12.30 -1.59
CA PHE A 85 -13.57 -12.07 -3.01
C PHE A 85 -12.19 -11.46 -3.33
N ALA A 86 -11.41 -11.08 -2.32
CA ALA A 86 -10.15 -10.34 -2.49
C ALA A 86 -9.13 -11.06 -3.38
N LYS A 87 -9.08 -12.40 -3.35
CA LYS A 87 -8.18 -13.19 -4.22
C LYS A 87 -8.59 -13.20 -5.70
N GLN A 88 -9.86 -12.96 -5.99
CA GLN A 88 -10.42 -12.92 -7.35
C GLN A 88 -10.34 -11.52 -7.96
N MET A 89 -10.11 -10.51 -7.12
CA MET A 89 -9.92 -9.12 -7.54
C MET A 89 -8.66 -8.96 -8.38
N THR A 90 -8.75 -8.11 -9.40
CA THR A 90 -7.58 -7.60 -10.13
C THR A 90 -6.62 -6.87 -9.18
N ARG A 91 -5.36 -6.70 -9.59
CA ARG A 91 -4.36 -5.97 -8.76
C ARG A 91 -4.84 -4.57 -8.37
N LYS A 92 -5.43 -3.83 -9.30
CA LYS A 92 -5.98 -2.49 -9.05
C LYS A 92 -7.10 -2.53 -8.01
N GLN A 93 -8.00 -3.49 -8.10
CA GLN A 93 -9.09 -3.67 -7.14
C GLN A 93 -8.55 -4.06 -5.76
N GLN A 94 -7.55 -4.94 -5.68
CA GLN A 94 -6.89 -5.26 -4.41
C GLN A 94 -6.26 -4.02 -3.77
N CYS A 95 -5.53 -3.21 -4.53
CA CYS A 95 -4.96 -1.96 -4.02
C CYS A 95 -6.04 -1.05 -3.41
N THR A 96 -7.16 -0.85 -4.11
CA THR A 96 -8.28 -0.06 -3.62
C THR A 96 -8.92 -0.65 -2.37
N PHE A 97 -9.20 -1.95 -2.37
CA PHE A 97 -9.82 -2.65 -1.24
C PHE A 97 -8.99 -2.51 0.04
N TRP A 98 -7.70 -2.83 -0.05
CA TRP A 98 -6.80 -2.81 1.09
C TRP A 98 -6.53 -1.38 1.58
N SER A 99 -6.42 -0.39 0.68
CA SER A 99 -6.26 1.00 1.10
C SER A 99 -7.50 1.51 1.84
N LEU A 100 -8.71 1.17 1.38
CA LEU A 100 -9.95 1.53 2.06
C LEU A 100 -10.00 0.97 3.48
N TRP A 101 -9.67 -0.31 3.66
CA TRP A 101 -9.70 -0.94 4.99
C TRP A 101 -8.70 -0.30 5.93
N MET A 102 -7.46 -0.09 5.48
CA MET A 102 -6.45 0.54 6.33
C MET A 102 -6.81 1.99 6.66
N HIS A 103 -7.31 2.78 5.70
CA HIS A 103 -7.79 4.13 5.98
C HIS A 103 -8.97 4.16 6.96
N SER A 104 -9.89 3.19 6.87
CA SER A 104 -10.96 3.04 7.86
C SER A 104 -10.40 2.79 9.25
N CYS A 105 -9.43 1.88 9.41
CA CYS A 105 -8.79 1.63 10.70
C CYS A 105 -8.09 2.89 11.25
N VAL A 106 -7.37 3.61 10.38
CA VAL A 106 -6.70 4.88 10.74
C VAL A 106 -7.70 5.94 11.19
N ALA A 107 -8.83 6.09 10.49
CA ALA A 107 -9.84 7.11 10.78
C ALA A 107 -10.52 6.92 12.15
N ILE A 108 -10.64 5.68 12.61
CA ILE A 108 -11.26 5.34 13.91
C ILE A 108 -10.24 4.95 14.99
N ASP A 109 -8.94 5.17 14.75
CA ASP A 109 -7.84 4.82 15.65
C ASP A 109 -7.79 3.32 16.07
N ALA A 110 -8.22 2.41 15.18
CA ALA A 110 -8.29 0.97 15.44
C ALA A 110 -6.94 0.25 15.22
N GLU A 111 -5.99 0.46 16.14
CA GLU A 111 -4.61 -0.06 16.05
C GLU A 111 -4.53 -1.58 15.92
N SER A 112 -5.21 -2.32 16.78
CA SER A 112 -5.20 -3.79 16.73
C SER A 112 -5.72 -4.34 15.41
N GLN A 113 -6.70 -3.66 14.79
CA GLN A 113 -7.22 -4.07 13.48
C GLN A 113 -6.23 -3.75 12.37
N ALA A 114 -5.60 -2.57 12.38
CA ALA A 114 -4.56 -2.19 11.42
C ALA A 114 -3.38 -3.18 11.46
N GLU A 115 -2.95 -3.61 12.65
CA GLU A 115 -1.91 -4.63 12.81
C GLU A 115 -2.35 -5.99 12.27
N ASP A 116 -3.58 -6.43 12.57
CA ASP A 116 -4.12 -7.69 12.06
C ASP A 116 -4.24 -7.69 10.53
N LEU A 117 -4.55 -6.54 9.93
CA LEU A 117 -4.58 -6.38 8.48
C LEU A 117 -3.22 -6.68 7.86
N ILE A 118 -2.15 -6.08 8.37
CA ILE A 118 -0.79 -6.25 7.83
C ILE A 118 -0.21 -7.63 8.12
N THR A 119 -0.51 -8.19 9.28
CA THR A 119 0.14 -9.43 9.74
C THR A 119 -0.58 -10.70 9.34
N LYS A 120 -1.92 -10.65 9.20
CA LYS A 120 -2.74 -11.85 8.97
C LYS A 120 -3.68 -11.72 7.78
N LYS A 121 -4.53 -10.69 7.74
CA LYS A 121 -5.60 -10.64 6.71
C LYS A 121 -5.04 -10.42 5.30
N SER A 122 -3.98 -9.62 5.14
CA SER A 122 -3.39 -9.34 3.82
C SER A 122 -2.53 -10.48 3.26
N VAL A 123 -2.45 -11.63 3.94
CA VAL A 123 -1.67 -12.78 3.45
C VAL A 123 -2.23 -13.25 2.10
N GLY A 124 -1.38 -13.18 1.08
CA GLY A 124 -1.72 -13.57 -0.30
C GLY A 124 -2.25 -12.43 -1.19
N CYS A 125 -2.29 -11.18 -0.71
CA CYS A 125 -2.54 -10.04 -1.59
C CYS A 125 -1.33 -9.76 -2.53
N CYS A 126 -1.57 -9.01 -3.61
CA CYS A 126 -0.51 -8.60 -4.51
C CYS A 126 0.51 -7.66 -3.83
N SER A 127 1.74 -7.64 -4.32
CA SER A 127 2.83 -6.82 -3.76
C SER A 127 2.50 -5.33 -3.68
N GLU A 128 1.80 -4.81 -4.69
CA GLU A 128 1.42 -3.42 -4.82
C GLU A 128 0.42 -3.01 -3.72
N ALA A 129 -0.58 -3.87 -3.45
CA ALA A 129 -1.56 -3.62 -2.39
C ALA A 129 -0.91 -3.69 -1.00
N LEU A 130 0.01 -4.64 -0.80
CA LEU A 130 0.77 -4.73 0.44
C LEU A 130 1.67 -3.50 0.65
N GLY A 131 2.31 -2.99 -0.40
CA GLY A 131 3.08 -1.74 -0.34
C GLY A 131 2.23 -0.56 0.12
N ILE A 132 1.01 -0.43 -0.41
CA ILE A 132 0.05 0.61 0.01
C ILE A 132 -0.34 0.46 1.49
N LEU A 133 -0.67 -0.76 1.93
CA LEU A 133 -1.01 -1.04 3.34
C LEU A 133 0.12 -0.63 4.28
N GLN A 134 1.34 -1.06 3.98
CA GLN A 134 2.52 -0.73 4.77
C GLN A 134 2.75 0.77 4.81
N HIS A 135 2.66 1.44 3.66
CA HIS A 135 2.86 2.88 3.59
C HIS A 135 1.86 3.64 4.48
N ILE A 136 0.56 3.32 4.38
CA ILE A 136 -0.48 3.98 5.19
C ILE A 136 -0.25 3.70 6.68
N TYR A 137 -0.04 2.43 7.04
CA TYR A 137 0.16 2.04 8.44
C TYR A 137 1.40 2.67 9.06
N LEU A 138 2.56 2.58 8.41
CA LEU A 138 3.81 3.13 8.96
C LEU A 138 3.77 4.65 9.04
N SER A 139 3.15 5.32 8.06
CA SER A 139 2.94 6.77 8.12
C SER A 139 2.03 7.14 9.29
N TRP A 140 0.96 6.38 9.51
CA TRP A 140 0.06 6.59 10.64
C TRP A 140 0.74 6.36 12.00
N VAL A 141 1.49 5.26 12.17
CA VAL A 141 2.28 5.00 13.39
C VAL A 141 3.30 6.13 13.62
N ALA A 142 3.94 6.63 12.56
CA ALA A 142 4.88 7.73 12.67
C ALA A 142 4.22 9.05 13.10
N LEU A 143 3.01 9.33 12.61
CA LEU A 143 2.22 10.49 13.01
C LEU A 143 1.70 10.38 14.43
N LYS A 144 1.27 9.18 14.85
CA LYS A 144 0.71 8.92 16.18
C LYS A 144 1.79 8.92 17.28
N TYR A 145 2.96 8.36 16.99
CA TYR A 145 4.04 8.19 17.95
C TYR A 145 5.30 8.95 17.50
N ASP A 146 6.13 8.30 16.68
CA ASP A 146 7.26 8.91 15.99
C ASP A 146 7.80 7.94 14.91
N VAL A 147 8.76 8.41 14.12
CA VAL A 147 9.40 7.64 13.06
C VAL A 147 10.19 6.42 13.59
N ASN A 148 10.69 6.44 14.83
CA ASN A 148 11.35 5.26 15.40
C ASN A 148 10.33 4.15 15.70
N HIS A 149 9.16 4.49 16.22
CA HIS A 149 8.09 3.53 16.46
C HIS A 149 7.62 2.92 15.14
N ALA A 150 7.44 3.72 14.09
CA ALA A 150 7.12 3.21 12.77
C ALA A 150 8.18 2.22 12.26
N TYR A 151 9.47 2.56 12.38
CA TYR A 151 10.55 1.67 12.00
C TYR A 151 10.58 0.37 12.83
N GLN A 152 10.32 0.44 14.13
CA GLN A 152 10.18 -0.75 14.98
C GLN A 152 8.99 -1.63 14.56
N SER A 153 7.85 -1.02 14.22
CA SER A 153 6.69 -1.75 13.68
C SER A 153 7.02 -2.40 12.33
N PHE A 154 7.77 -1.71 11.46
CA PHE A 154 8.26 -2.31 10.22
C PHE A 154 9.11 -3.56 10.48
N LEU A 155 10.07 -3.50 11.41
CA LEU A 155 10.93 -4.63 11.74
C LEU A 155 10.18 -5.80 12.41
N ARG A 156 9.20 -5.50 13.28
CA ARG A 156 8.51 -6.52 14.10
C ARG A 156 7.29 -7.14 13.43
N GLN A 157 6.61 -6.39 12.58
CA GLN A 157 5.33 -6.81 12.00
C GLN A 157 5.43 -6.99 10.50
N VAL A 158 6.04 -6.02 9.80
CA VAL A 158 6.06 -6.02 8.33
C VAL A 158 7.10 -7.00 7.79
N LYS A 159 8.37 -6.80 8.09
CA LYS A 159 9.49 -7.62 7.58
C LYS A 159 9.34 -9.13 7.86
N PRO A 160 8.84 -9.58 9.03
CA PRO A 160 8.72 -11.02 9.31
C PRO A 160 7.59 -11.70 8.54
N THR A 161 6.56 -10.97 8.13
CA THR A 161 5.42 -11.56 7.41
C THR A 161 5.76 -11.88 5.96
N ARG A 162 6.69 -11.11 5.38
CA ARG A 162 7.19 -11.29 4.02
C ARG A 162 8.47 -10.47 3.80
N ASN A 163 9.38 -10.98 2.98
CA ASN A 163 10.53 -10.21 2.49
C ASN A 163 10.04 -8.93 1.78
N PRO A 164 10.35 -7.73 2.32
CA PRO A 164 9.95 -6.47 1.69
C PRO A 164 10.63 -6.32 0.33
N THR A 165 10.01 -5.58 -0.58
CA THR A 165 10.58 -5.17 -1.87
C THR A 165 11.58 -4.02 -1.68
N ALA A 166 12.42 -3.77 -2.69
CA ALA A 166 13.35 -2.64 -2.66
C ALA A 166 12.61 -1.29 -2.55
N GLU A 167 11.44 -1.17 -3.19
CA GLU A 167 10.57 0.01 -3.12
C GLU A 167 10.02 0.22 -1.71
N GLN A 168 9.61 -0.85 -1.03
CA GLN A 168 9.13 -0.77 0.36
C GLN A 168 10.26 -0.33 1.32
N TYR A 169 11.48 -0.85 1.15
CA TYR A 169 12.63 -0.35 1.90
C TYR A 169 12.89 1.14 1.61
N LYS A 170 12.79 1.56 0.36
CA LYS A 170 12.96 2.97 -0.04
C LYS A 170 11.93 3.87 0.65
N ASP A 171 10.69 3.42 0.79
CA ASP A 171 9.66 4.21 1.46
C ASP A 171 9.90 4.32 2.97
N VAL A 172 10.37 3.25 3.62
CA VAL A 172 10.83 3.30 5.02
C VAL A 172 12.01 4.25 5.18
N LEU A 173 13.01 4.18 4.29
CA LEU A 173 14.18 5.08 4.31
C LEU A 173 13.78 6.55 4.12
N LYS A 174 12.81 6.86 3.24
CA LYS A 174 12.27 8.23 3.11
C LYS A 174 11.63 8.69 4.42
N LEU A 175 10.87 7.82 5.08
CA LEU A 175 10.26 8.13 6.36
C LEU A 175 11.33 8.40 7.43
N LEU A 176 12.38 7.57 7.49
CA LEU A 176 13.54 7.78 8.39
C LEU A 176 14.19 9.14 8.13
N HIS A 177 14.56 9.44 6.89
CA HIS A 177 15.21 10.71 6.53
C HIS A 177 14.32 11.94 6.75
N SER A 178 12.99 11.80 6.77
CA SER A 178 12.08 12.91 7.07
C SER A 178 12.14 13.37 8.53
N SER A 179 12.69 12.55 9.43
CA SER A 179 12.80 12.88 10.85
C SER A 179 14.18 13.46 11.18
N PRO A 180 14.27 14.71 11.69
CA PRO A 180 15.56 15.32 12.04
C PRO A 180 16.23 14.65 13.25
N ASN A 181 15.46 13.92 14.06
CA ASN A 181 15.94 13.28 15.29
C ASN A 181 16.38 11.82 15.08
N ILE A 182 16.32 11.31 13.85
CA ILE A 182 16.71 9.93 13.58
C ILE A 182 18.22 9.76 13.74
N LYS A 183 18.65 8.71 14.45
CA LYS A 183 20.07 8.39 14.55
C LYS A 183 20.52 7.77 13.24
N GLN A 184 21.67 8.21 12.71
CA GLN A 184 22.24 7.63 11.49
C GLN A 184 22.42 6.10 11.56
N ALA A 185 22.66 5.54 12.75
CA ALA A 185 22.76 4.10 12.94
C ALA A 185 21.47 3.34 12.56
N VAL A 186 20.29 3.95 12.75
CA VAL A 186 18.99 3.37 12.36
C VAL A 186 18.84 3.35 10.84
N VAL A 187 19.25 4.44 10.18
CA VAL A 187 19.29 4.53 8.72
C VAL A 187 20.25 3.48 8.14
N GLU A 188 21.46 3.39 8.70
CA GLU A 188 22.46 2.37 8.33
C GLU A 188 21.88 0.95 8.48
N GLU A 189 21.25 0.64 9.61
CA GLU A 189 20.62 -0.67 9.83
C GLU A 189 19.55 -0.99 8.77
N CYS A 190 18.70 -0.01 8.42
CA CYS A 190 17.69 -0.19 7.38
C CYS A 190 18.32 -0.47 6.01
N TYR A 191 19.41 0.23 5.66
CA TYR A 191 20.18 -0.08 4.44
C TYR A 191 20.79 -1.48 4.49
N GLU A 192 21.35 -1.91 5.63
CA GLU A 192 21.93 -3.25 5.76
C GLU A 192 20.86 -4.35 5.53
N PHE A 193 19.65 -4.19 6.07
CA PHE A 193 18.54 -5.11 5.76
C PHE A 193 18.14 -5.08 4.29
N ALA A 194 18.04 -3.89 3.69
CA ALA A 194 17.70 -3.75 2.28
C ALA A 194 18.77 -4.42 1.39
N LEU A 195 20.05 -4.26 1.72
CA LEU A 195 21.19 -4.84 0.99
C LEU A 195 21.27 -6.35 1.17
N GLN A 196 20.95 -6.86 2.36
CA GLN A 196 20.83 -8.30 2.59
C GLN A 196 19.76 -8.92 1.67
N ASP A 197 18.62 -8.25 1.51
CA ASP A 197 17.50 -8.79 0.74
C ASP A 197 17.64 -8.54 -0.78
N HIS A 198 18.22 -7.40 -1.19
CA HIS A 198 18.21 -6.95 -2.60
C HIS A 198 19.56 -6.52 -3.16
N GLY A 199 20.61 -6.47 -2.35
CA GLY A 199 21.89 -5.86 -2.71
C GLY A 199 22.62 -6.52 -3.88
N SER A 200 22.39 -7.82 -4.14
CA SER A 200 23.03 -8.52 -5.27
C SER A 200 22.51 -8.11 -6.65
N ASN A 201 21.30 -7.55 -6.70
CA ASN A 201 20.59 -7.20 -7.94
C ASN A 201 20.28 -5.71 -8.08
N ASN A 202 20.68 -4.88 -7.10
CA ASN A 202 20.27 -3.49 -7.04
C ASN A 202 21.48 -2.56 -6.79
N PRO A 203 22.20 -2.13 -7.85
CA PRO A 203 23.30 -1.19 -7.71
C PRO A 203 22.85 0.17 -7.15
N ASP A 204 21.63 0.62 -7.45
CA ASP A 204 21.10 1.90 -6.97
C ASP A 204 20.91 1.94 -5.45
N LEU A 205 20.65 0.78 -4.82
CA LEU A 205 20.56 0.68 -3.38
C LEU A 205 21.92 0.94 -2.71
N TRP A 206 23.02 0.42 -3.27
CA TRP A 206 24.37 0.70 -2.80
C TRP A 206 24.74 2.17 -2.96
N ILE A 207 24.43 2.76 -4.12
CA ILE A 207 24.66 4.19 -4.39
C ILE A 207 23.89 5.06 -3.39
N SER A 208 22.62 4.75 -3.15
CA SER A 208 21.79 5.46 -2.18
C SER A 208 22.38 5.39 -0.77
N TYR A 209 22.95 4.24 -0.38
CA TYR A 209 23.58 4.09 0.93
C TYR A 209 24.86 4.95 1.05
N VAL A 210 25.71 4.94 0.02
CA VAL A 210 26.93 5.77 -0.04
C VAL A 210 26.58 7.26 0.04
N GLN A 211 25.53 7.69 -0.67
CA GLN A 211 25.02 9.06 -0.61
C GLN A 211 24.58 9.44 0.81
N SER A 212 23.77 8.60 1.46
CA SER A 212 23.33 8.83 2.86
C SER A 212 24.52 8.93 3.83
N LEU A 213 25.55 8.09 3.66
CA LEU A 213 26.77 8.18 4.48
C LEU A 213 27.56 9.47 4.23
N THR A 214 27.59 9.94 2.98
CA THR A 214 28.27 11.19 2.62
C THR A 214 27.56 12.39 3.23
N GLU A 215 26.24 12.45 3.14
CA GLU A 215 25.39 13.48 3.76
C GLU A 215 25.55 13.49 5.29
N ALA A 216 25.72 12.32 5.91
CA ALA A 216 25.97 12.17 7.34
C ALA A 216 27.45 12.41 7.76
N ASN A 217 28.31 12.92 6.88
CA ASN A 217 29.75 13.13 7.11
C ASN A 217 30.52 11.87 7.53
N LYS A 218 30.09 10.69 7.07
CA LYS A 218 30.71 9.38 7.33
C LYS A 218 31.47 8.84 6.11
N ALA A 219 32.09 9.72 5.33
CA ALA A 219 32.80 9.38 4.10
C ALA A 219 33.85 8.26 4.24
N ARG A 220 34.45 8.10 5.43
CA ARG A 220 35.40 7.00 5.72
C ARG A 220 34.80 5.61 5.51
N LYS A 221 33.49 5.45 5.67
CA LYS A 221 32.78 4.18 5.44
C LYS A 221 32.49 3.91 3.96
N CYS A 222 32.55 4.93 3.08
CA CYS A 222 32.23 4.77 1.66
C CYS A 222 33.11 3.73 0.96
N GLY A 223 34.40 3.64 1.30
CA GLY A 223 35.32 2.66 0.72
C GLY A 223 34.95 1.23 1.08
N GLU A 224 34.53 0.99 2.33
CA GLU A 224 34.05 -0.32 2.77
C GLU A 224 32.79 -0.72 1.99
N ILE A 225 31.83 0.19 1.87
CA ILE A 225 30.59 -0.05 1.11
C ILE A 225 30.88 -0.30 -0.38
N TYR A 226 31.84 0.43 -0.97
CA TYR A 226 32.29 0.20 -2.35
C TYR A 226 32.77 -1.23 -2.56
N TRP A 227 33.71 -1.69 -1.72
CA TRP A 227 34.26 -3.04 -1.86
C TRP A 227 33.24 -4.13 -1.57
N ARG A 228 32.29 -3.89 -0.66
CA ARG A 228 31.17 -4.80 -0.43
C ARG A 228 30.26 -4.89 -1.66
N ALA A 229 29.90 -3.76 -2.26
CA ALA A 229 29.08 -3.73 -3.47
C ALA A 229 29.72 -4.50 -4.63
N VAL A 230 31.01 -4.26 -4.91
CA VAL A 230 31.76 -4.95 -5.97
C VAL A 230 31.79 -6.47 -5.78
N LYS A 231 31.81 -6.95 -4.53
CA LYS A 231 31.80 -8.39 -4.20
C LYS A 231 30.41 -9.01 -4.23
N SER A 232 29.37 -8.24 -3.89
CA SER A 232 28.01 -8.76 -3.72
C SER A 232 27.15 -8.64 -4.98
N LEU A 233 27.40 -7.66 -5.82
CA LEU A 233 26.66 -7.45 -7.07
C LEU A 233 26.96 -8.54 -8.09
N LYS A 234 25.95 -8.86 -8.91
CA LYS A 234 26.16 -9.67 -10.11
C LYS A 234 27.18 -9.00 -11.05
N PRO A 235 28.02 -9.77 -11.76
CA PRO A 235 29.05 -9.23 -12.64
C PRO A 235 28.54 -8.16 -13.61
N GLU A 236 27.41 -8.42 -14.27
CA GLU A 236 26.75 -7.48 -15.19
C GLU A 236 26.27 -6.16 -14.56
N LEU A 237 26.12 -6.10 -13.23
CA LEU A 237 25.69 -4.90 -12.50
C LEU A 237 26.85 -4.15 -11.85
N THR A 238 28.00 -4.79 -11.69
CA THR A 238 29.18 -4.21 -11.04
C THR A 238 29.71 -3.01 -11.81
N GLU A 239 29.80 -3.09 -13.14
CA GLU A 239 30.25 -1.96 -13.97
C GLU A 239 29.33 -0.75 -13.85
N THR A 240 28.01 -0.98 -13.82
CA THR A 240 27.01 0.07 -13.62
C THR A 240 27.17 0.74 -12.25
N PHE A 241 27.43 -0.05 -11.20
CA PHE A 241 27.70 0.47 -9.88
C PHE A 241 28.96 1.33 -9.86
N VAL A 242 30.08 0.86 -10.41
CA VAL A 242 31.36 1.59 -10.44
C VAL A 242 31.21 2.93 -11.18
N ALA A 243 30.51 2.93 -12.32
CA ALA A 243 30.24 4.14 -13.09
C ALA A 243 29.37 5.14 -12.33
N LYS A 244 28.37 4.68 -11.55
CA LYS A 244 27.55 5.56 -10.70
C LYS A 244 28.32 6.07 -9.48
N TYR A 245 29.16 5.23 -8.87
CA TYR A 245 29.94 5.58 -7.70
C TYR A 245 30.94 6.69 -8.00
N SER A 246 31.60 6.67 -9.17
CA SER A 246 32.58 7.69 -9.56
C SER A 246 32.00 9.11 -9.66
N LEU A 247 30.68 9.25 -9.76
CA LEU A 247 29.97 10.54 -9.74
C LEU A 247 29.74 11.05 -8.32
N ILE A 248 29.79 10.17 -7.32
CA ILE A 248 29.72 10.53 -5.92
C ILE A 248 31.16 10.81 -5.49
N ASN A 249 31.52 12.06 -5.22
CA ASN A 249 32.87 12.45 -4.79
C ASN A 249 33.23 11.92 -3.38
N CYS A 250 33.09 10.61 -3.13
CA CYS A 250 33.45 9.93 -1.88
C CYS A 250 34.73 9.11 -2.10
N PRO A 251 35.72 9.19 -1.19
CA PRO A 251 36.98 8.47 -1.34
C PRO A 251 36.78 6.95 -1.20
N ILE A 252 37.39 6.22 -2.13
CA ILE A 252 37.63 4.78 -1.99
C ILE A 252 38.86 4.65 -1.08
N GLY A 253 38.64 4.26 0.17
CA GLY A 253 39.75 3.93 1.06
C GLY A 253 40.60 2.81 0.45
N SER A 254 41.91 3.07 0.31
CA SER A 254 42.94 2.10 -0.09
C SER A 254 43.24 1.12 1.04
#